data_AF-A0A2S9XXI5-F1
#
_entry.id   AF-A0A2S9XXI5-F1
#
_cell.length_a   1.000
_cell.length_b   1.000
_cell.length_c   1.000
_cell.angle_alpha   90.00
_cell.angle_beta   90.00
_cell.angle_gamma   90.00
#
_symmetry.space_group_name_H-M   'P 1'
#
loop_
_entity.id
_entity.type
_entity.pdbx_description
1 polymer ?
#
loop_
_entity_poly.entity_id
_entity_poly.type
_entity_poly.pdbx_seq_one_letter_code
_entity_poly.pdbx_strand_id
1 'polypeptide(L)'
;MLPGTRAKLVCLPAIVTLLVSSPVLASAPPAWTDGLIDSLGDSLGEQLASFGDEDITPESASEARFGIEEGGRQLSEAGNYGAAAELLWAKGIELEDPVLIVEAAEAWRDQARAERSSELAQTAIDRVALALDMLYFLRDGATSERWQPIAPQHVTTMIGRAEAVVTDAKALITELEQEQAAAAAAASAAEEGNERGPAKPGTGLIAGGAAAMVVGLAGAGIGVAGLARGASAQSEVEDPTVYEPEHSAAAARGRSANAMAGVGIGLAGVGIGVGAALLALGVKKRKQADLGPSATFVPVLGPGSAGLGVVGSF
;
A
#
# COMPACT_ATOMS: atom_id res chain seq x y z
N MET A 1 -7.38 -59.10 -30.12
CA MET A 1 -8.45 -58.17 -29.68
C MET A 1 -7.88 -57.28 -28.58
N LEU A 2 -7.95 -55.97 -28.77
CA LEU A 2 -7.24 -54.93 -28.00
C LEU A 2 -7.72 -54.84 -26.53
N PRO A 3 -6.83 -54.66 -25.54
CA PRO A 3 -7.24 -54.23 -24.21
C PRO A 3 -7.30 -52.69 -24.16
N GLY A 4 -8.48 -52.17 -23.81
CA GLY A 4 -8.76 -50.74 -23.69
C GLY A 4 -8.13 -50.11 -22.46
N THR A 5 -7.38 -49.04 -22.69
CA THR A 5 -6.77 -48.15 -21.70
C THR A 5 -7.86 -47.29 -21.05
N ARG A 6 -8.18 -47.51 -19.78
CA ARG A 6 -9.02 -46.60 -18.99
C ARG A 6 -8.11 -45.63 -18.23
N ALA A 7 -8.19 -44.35 -18.61
CA ALA A 7 -7.56 -43.24 -17.92
C ALA A 7 -8.13 -43.13 -16.49
N LYS A 8 -7.26 -43.18 -15.48
CA LYS A 8 -7.60 -42.91 -14.08
C LYS A 8 -7.43 -41.41 -13.84
N LEU A 9 -8.55 -40.72 -13.64
CA LEU A 9 -8.62 -39.37 -13.11
C LEU A 9 -8.16 -39.40 -11.65
N VAL A 10 -7.09 -38.70 -11.31
CA VAL A 10 -6.60 -38.56 -9.94
C VAL A 10 -7.20 -37.27 -9.38
N CYS A 11 -8.18 -37.40 -8.49
CA CYS A 11 -8.65 -36.30 -7.64
C CYS A 11 -7.64 -36.05 -6.53
N LEU A 12 -7.02 -34.87 -6.54
CA LEU A 12 -6.22 -34.32 -5.44
C LEU A 12 -7.15 -33.63 -4.42
N PRO A 13 -6.98 -33.83 -3.11
CA PRO A 13 -7.75 -33.10 -2.12
C PRO A 13 -7.16 -31.71 -1.84
N ALA A 14 -8.05 -30.72 -1.90
CA ALA A 14 -8.11 -29.46 -1.18
C ALA A 14 -6.80 -28.94 -0.56
N ILE A 15 -6.17 -28.00 -1.28
CA ILE A 15 -5.29 -26.98 -0.70
C ILE A 15 -6.18 -26.06 0.14
N VAL A 16 -5.86 -25.95 1.42
CA VAL A 16 -6.42 -24.94 2.33
C VAL A 16 -5.99 -23.57 1.83
N THR A 17 -6.90 -22.91 1.11
CA THR A 17 -6.80 -21.50 0.78
C THR A 17 -7.13 -20.72 2.06
N LEU A 18 -6.11 -20.12 2.67
CA LEU A 18 -6.32 -19.00 3.60
C LEU A 18 -6.83 -17.83 2.76
N LEU A 19 -8.15 -17.82 2.52
CA LEU A 19 -8.89 -16.64 2.14
C LEU A 19 -8.85 -15.69 3.34
N VAL A 20 -8.00 -14.67 3.26
CA VAL A 20 -8.34 -13.38 3.88
C VAL A 20 -9.45 -12.81 3.01
N SER A 21 -10.69 -13.24 3.29
CA SER A 21 -11.89 -12.59 2.78
C SER A 21 -12.04 -11.27 3.53
N SER A 22 -11.66 -10.18 2.88
CA SER A 22 -12.29 -8.87 3.10
C SER A 22 -13.29 -8.68 1.97
N PRO A 23 -14.60 -8.99 2.15
CA PRO A 23 -15.59 -8.82 1.12
C PRO A 23 -16.35 -7.51 1.33
N VAL A 24 -15.68 -6.35 1.26
CA VAL A 24 -16.32 -5.04 1.12
C VAL A 24 -15.31 -4.13 0.39
N LEU A 25 -15.74 -3.41 -0.66
CA LEU A 25 -15.00 -2.42 -1.49
C LEU A 25 -14.39 -2.85 -2.84
N ALA A 26 -14.96 -3.87 -3.51
CA ALA A 26 -14.69 -4.07 -4.94
C ALA A 26 -15.99 -4.16 -5.75
N SER A 27 -16.70 -3.04 -5.87
CA SER A 27 -17.65 -2.72 -6.98
C SER A 27 -18.58 -1.55 -6.63
N ALA A 28 -18.02 -0.37 -6.37
CA ALA A 28 -18.77 0.86 -6.69
C ALA A 28 -18.45 1.18 -8.17
N PRO A 29 -19.44 1.22 -9.08
CA PRO A 29 -19.18 1.57 -10.47
C PRO A 29 -18.70 3.04 -10.55
N PRO A 30 -17.63 3.35 -11.33
CA PRO A 30 -17.05 4.70 -11.44
C PRO A 30 -17.98 5.74 -12.11
N ALA A 31 -19.16 5.33 -12.61
CA ALA A 31 -20.02 6.19 -13.42
C ALA A 31 -20.63 7.40 -12.69
N TRP A 32 -20.59 7.43 -11.35
CA TRP A 32 -21.18 8.54 -10.57
C TRP A 32 -20.16 9.62 -10.21
N THR A 33 -18.86 9.28 -10.13
CA THR A 33 -17.80 10.25 -9.82
C THR A 33 -17.51 11.14 -11.01
N ASP A 34 -17.47 10.57 -12.22
CA ASP A 34 -17.12 11.33 -13.42
C ASP A 34 -18.18 12.41 -13.73
N GLY A 35 -19.47 12.10 -13.62
CA GLY A 35 -20.54 13.05 -13.90
C GLY A 35 -20.66 14.17 -12.85
N LEU A 36 -20.35 13.89 -11.58
CA LEU A 36 -20.44 14.89 -10.52
C LEU A 36 -19.24 15.85 -10.56
N ILE A 37 -18.04 15.32 -10.85
CA ILE A 37 -16.83 16.11 -11.04
C ILE A 37 -16.94 16.99 -12.30
N ASP A 38 -17.44 16.46 -13.43
CA ASP A 38 -17.65 17.26 -14.65
C ASP A 38 -18.70 18.36 -14.44
N SER A 39 -19.83 18.06 -13.78
CA SER A 39 -20.89 19.06 -13.60
C SER A 39 -20.50 20.20 -12.65
N LEU A 40 -19.69 19.90 -11.61
CA LEU A 40 -19.13 20.92 -10.74
C LEU A 40 -18.03 21.71 -11.46
N GLY A 41 -17.22 21.03 -12.29
CA GLY A 41 -16.11 21.62 -13.05
C GLY A 41 -16.54 22.73 -14.01
N ASP A 42 -17.59 22.51 -14.80
CA ASP A 42 -18.04 23.48 -15.81
C ASP A 42 -18.55 24.79 -15.18
N SER A 43 -19.26 24.72 -14.05
CA SER A 43 -19.78 25.93 -13.38
C SER A 43 -18.71 26.71 -12.59
N LEU A 44 -17.71 26.01 -12.05
CA LEU A 44 -16.61 26.62 -11.29
C LEU A 44 -15.55 27.21 -12.23
N GLY A 45 -15.28 26.57 -13.36
CA GLY A 45 -14.27 27.02 -14.32
C GLY A 45 -14.56 28.39 -14.93
N GLU A 46 -15.84 28.72 -15.14
CA GLU A 46 -16.26 30.02 -15.69
C GLU A 46 -16.13 31.16 -14.66
N GLN A 47 -16.25 30.87 -13.36
CA GLN A 47 -15.97 31.85 -12.28
C GLN A 47 -14.46 32.03 -12.06
N LEU A 48 -13.67 30.99 -12.30
CA LEU A 48 -12.23 30.98 -12.05
C LEU A 48 -11.37 31.69 -13.08
N ALA A 49 -11.84 31.81 -14.33
CA ALA A 49 -11.12 32.53 -15.37
C ALA A 49 -11.10 34.07 -15.19
N SER A 50 -11.78 34.62 -14.18
CA SER A 50 -11.93 36.07 -13.97
C SER A 50 -10.93 36.70 -12.98
N PHE A 51 -10.15 35.89 -12.25
CA PHE A 51 -9.22 36.37 -11.20
C PHE A 51 -7.95 37.09 -11.71
N GLY A 52 -7.90 37.51 -12.97
CA GLY A 52 -6.71 38.12 -13.59
C GLY A 52 -6.27 39.48 -12.99
N ASP A 53 -7.05 40.09 -12.10
CA ASP A 53 -6.69 41.33 -11.39
C ASP A 53 -7.51 41.57 -10.09
N GLU A 54 -8.34 40.61 -9.66
CA GLU A 54 -9.22 40.78 -8.49
C GLU A 54 -8.52 40.36 -7.20
N ASP A 55 -8.65 41.19 -6.16
CA ASP A 55 -8.10 40.93 -4.84
C ASP A 55 -8.71 39.63 -4.25
N ILE A 56 -7.87 38.69 -3.85
CA ILE A 56 -8.30 37.47 -3.15
C ILE A 56 -8.53 37.84 -1.69
N THR A 57 -9.80 38.06 -1.35
CA THR A 57 -10.26 38.35 0.01
C THR A 57 -10.66 37.07 0.75
N PRO A 58 -10.68 37.08 2.10
CA PRO A 58 -11.15 35.93 2.87
C PRO A 58 -12.59 35.54 2.53
N GLU A 59 -13.44 36.54 2.26
CA GLU A 59 -14.85 36.34 1.90
C GLU A 59 -14.99 35.68 0.53
N SER A 60 -14.30 36.19 -0.50
CA SER A 60 -14.37 35.60 -1.85
C SER A 60 -13.76 34.20 -1.90
N ALA A 61 -12.65 33.98 -1.20
CA ALA A 61 -12.06 32.64 -1.08
C ALA A 61 -13.01 31.67 -0.33
N SER A 62 -13.68 32.13 0.74
CA SER A 62 -14.66 31.30 1.45
C SER A 62 -15.87 30.93 0.60
N GLU A 63 -16.34 31.85 -0.25
CA GLU A 63 -17.43 31.58 -1.18
C GLU A 63 -17.01 30.54 -2.23
N ALA A 64 -15.82 30.68 -2.80
CA ALA A 64 -15.26 29.72 -3.76
C ALA A 64 -15.09 28.32 -3.15
N ARG A 65 -14.65 28.23 -1.89
CA ARG A 65 -14.45 26.94 -1.18
C ARG A 65 -15.75 26.21 -0.87
N PHE A 66 -16.84 26.91 -0.57
CA PHE A 66 -18.03 26.32 0.07
C PHE A 66 -18.56 25.05 -0.64
N GLY A 67 -18.73 25.09 -1.96
CA GLY A 67 -19.23 23.94 -2.71
C GLY A 67 -18.24 22.76 -2.77
N ILE A 68 -16.94 23.06 -2.73
CA ILE A 68 -15.86 22.08 -2.77
C ILE A 68 -15.73 21.39 -1.41
N GLU A 69 -15.75 22.15 -0.31
CA GLU A 69 -15.74 21.63 1.06
C GLU A 69 -16.95 20.72 1.30
N GLU A 70 -18.13 21.13 0.84
CA GLU A 70 -19.35 20.32 0.92
C GLU A 70 -19.20 18.99 0.16
N GLY A 71 -18.68 19.03 -1.07
CA GLY A 71 -18.43 17.84 -1.87
C GLY A 71 -17.41 16.89 -1.23
N GLY A 72 -16.29 17.44 -0.75
CA GLY A 72 -15.25 16.68 -0.04
C GLY A 72 -15.78 16.04 1.25
N ARG A 73 -16.60 16.77 2.01
CA ARG A 73 -17.27 16.24 3.22
C ARG A 73 -18.22 15.11 2.90
N GLN A 74 -19.08 15.27 1.89
CA GLN A 74 -20.02 14.21 1.48
C GLN A 74 -19.29 12.93 1.04
N LEU A 75 -18.18 13.06 0.29
CA LEU A 75 -17.35 11.93 -0.10
C LEU A 75 -16.70 11.25 1.11
N SER A 76 -16.21 12.03 2.08
CA SER A 76 -15.60 11.52 3.32
C SER A 76 -16.63 10.81 4.20
N GLU A 77 -17.83 11.37 4.35
CA GLU A 77 -18.94 10.76 5.09
C GLU A 77 -19.41 9.44 4.45
N ALA A 78 -19.30 9.32 3.13
CA ALA A 78 -19.53 8.08 2.40
C ALA A 78 -18.39 7.04 2.55
N GLY A 79 -17.33 7.36 3.29
CA GLY A 79 -16.14 6.52 3.46
C GLY A 79 -15.22 6.50 2.24
N ASN A 80 -15.46 7.37 1.25
CA ASN A 80 -14.64 7.48 0.04
C ASN A 80 -13.56 8.56 0.22
N TYR A 81 -12.68 8.33 1.20
CA TYR A 81 -11.66 9.28 1.61
C TYR A 81 -10.68 9.64 0.49
N GLY A 82 -10.31 8.69 -0.38
CA GLY A 82 -9.40 8.96 -1.50
C GLY A 82 -10.00 9.90 -2.53
N ALA A 83 -11.27 9.72 -2.91
CA ALA A 83 -11.94 10.65 -3.82
C ALA A 83 -12.13 12.03 -3.20
N ALA A 84 -12.44 12.10 -1.90
CA ALA A 84 -12.51 13.37 -1.17
C ALA A 84 -11.15 14.09 -1.21
N ALA A 85 -10.07 13.36 -0.90
CA ALA A 85 -8.73 13.90 -0.86
C ALA A 85 -8.26 14.42 -2.22
N GLU A 86 -8.52 13.69 -3.31
CA GLU A 86 -8.17 14.11 -4.67
C GLU A 86 -8.97 15.35 -5.12
N LEU A 87 -10.27 15.40 -4.84
CA LEU A 87 -11.11 16.57 -5.15
C LEU A 87 -10.58 17.82 -4.44
N LEU A 88 -10.39 17.72 -3.12
CA LEU A 88 -9.92 18.82 -2.28
C LEU A 88 -8.50 19.25 -2.65
N TRP A 89 -7.61 18.31 -2.98
CA TRP A 89 -6.25 18.60 -3.39
C TRP A 89 -6.22 19.32 -4.74
N ALA A 90 -6.89 18.77 -5.76
CA ALA A 90 -6.92 19.36 -7.09
C ALA A 90 -7.46 20.80 -7.05
N LYS A 91 -8.57 21.02 -6.34
CA LYS A 91 -9.14 22.36 -6.18
C LYS A 91 -8.34 23.26 -5.26
N GLY A 92 -7.70 22.74 -4.22
CA GLY A 92 -6.79 23.52 -3.37
C GLY A 92 -5.58 24.05 -4.13
N ILE A 93 -5.02 23.27 -5.06
CA ILE A 93 -3.94 23.73 -5.94
C ILE A 93 -4.45 24.74 -6.97
N GLU A 94 -5.60 24.47 -7.59
CA GLU A 94 -6.21 25.39 -8.57
C GLU A 94 -6.55 26.76 -7.97
N LEU A 95 -7.03 26.79 -6.73
CA LEU A 95 -7.40 28.01 -6.01
C LEU A 95 -6.25 28.63 -5.21
N GLU A 96 -5.08 27.98 -5.16
CA GLU A 96 -3.98 28.32 -4.25
C GLU A 96 -4.47 28.50 -2.80
N ASP A 97 -5.34 27.59 -2.36
CA ASP A 97 -6.05 27.69 -1.09
C ASP A 97 -5.51 26.72 -0.04
N PRO A 98 -4.82 27.21 1.01
CA PRO A 98 -4.25 26.34 2.01
C PRO A 98 -5.31 25.62 2.87
N VAL A 99 -6.55 26.10 2.96
CA VAL A 99 -7.61 25.41 3.73
C VAL A 99 -7.98 24.08 3.06
N LEU A 100 -8.24 24.12 1.75
CA LEU A 100 -8.58 22.93 0.98
C LEU A 100 -7.43 21.92 0.96
N ILE A 101 -6.18 22.39 0.91
CA ILE A 101 -5.01 21.51 0.97
C ILE A 101 -4.89 20.81 2.33
N VAL A 102 -5.17 21.51 3.44
CA VAL A 102 -5.23 20.88 4.77
C VAL A 102 -6.33 19.82 4.81
N GLU A 103 -7.52 20.12 4.28
CA GLU A 103 -8.64 19.18 4.24
C GLU A 103 -8.36 17.94 3.39
N ALA A 104 -7.69 18.13 2.25
CA ALA A 104 -7.22 17.02 1.43
C ALA A 104 -6.27 16.10 2.22
N ALA A 105 -5.35 16.69 2.99
CA ALA A 105 -4.42 15.92 3.81
C ALA A 105 -5.12 15.20 4.97
N GLU A 106 -6.15 15.79 5.58
CA GLU A 106 -7.00 15.12 6.57
C GLU A 106 -7.70 13.90 5.97
N ALA A 107 -8.27 14.04 4.77
CA ALA A 107 -8.91 12.93 4.05
C ALA A 107 -7.89 11.82 3.70
N TRP A 108 -6.68 12.15 3.23
CA TRP A 108 -5.60 11.18 3.02
C TRP A 108 -5.20 10.45 4.30
N ARG A 109 -5.10 11.17 5.43
CA ARG A 109 -4.81 10.56 6.74
C ARG A 109 -5.91 9.58 7.14
N ASP A 110 -7.17 9.94 6.91
CA ASP A 110 -8.29 9.09 7.28
C ASP A 110 -8.40 7.85 6.36
N GLN A 111 -8.06 7.99 5.07
CA GLN A 111 -7.86 6.85 4.17
C GLN A 111 -6.72 5.95 4.66
N ALA A 112 -5.58 6.52 5.03
CA ALA A 112 -4.44 5.78 5.54
C ALA A 112 -4.80 4.95 6.78
N ARG A 113 -5.62 5.50 7.67
CA ARG A 113 -6.12 4.80 8.85
C ARG A 113 -7.06 3.66 8.46
N ALA A 114 -7.97 3.90 7.52
CA ALA A 114 -8.92 2.90 7.04
C ALA A 114 -8.22 1.70 6.35
N GLU A 115 -7.19 1.97 5.55
CA GLU A 115 -6.46 0.96 4.78
C GLU A 115 -5.24 0.38 5.51
N ARG A 116 -4.91 0.89 6.70
CA ARG A 116 -3.68 0.56 7.44
C ARG A 116 -2.41 0.74 6.58
N SER A 117 -2.35 1.86 5.85
CA SER A 117 -1.26 2.16 4.90
C SER A 117 -0.34 3.28 5.40
N SER A 118 0.93 2.95 5.65
CA SER A 118 1.96 3.93 6.02
C SER A 118 2.32 4.86 4.85
N GLU A 119 2.18 4.38 3.61
CA GLU A 119 2.44 5.17 2.40
C GLU A 119 1.43 6.32 2.29
N LEU A 120 0.13 6.04 2.46
CA LEU A 120 -0.92 7.06 2.44
C LEU A 120 -0.77 8.07 3.58
N ALA A 121 -0.35 7.61 4.76
CA ALA A 121 -0.06 8.49 5.89
C ALA A 121 1.12 9.43 5.57
N GLN A 122 2.15 8.94 4.88
CA GLN A 122 3.25 9.77 4.41
C GLN A 122 2.79 10.76 3.34
N THR A 123 1.91 10.36 2.42
CA THR A 123 1.30 11.28 1.45
C THR A 123 0.56 12.41 2.16
N ALA A 124 -0.22 12.14 3.20
CA ALA A 124 -0.87 13.18 4.00
C ALA A 124 0.15 14.20 4.57
N ILE A 125 1.29 13.72 5.09
CA ILE A 125 2.37 14.58 5.62
C ILE A 125 2.98 15.44 4.50
N ASP A 126 3.27 14.85 3.35
CA ASP A 126 3.91 15.54 2.23
C ASP A 126 2.98 16.65 1.67
N ARG A 127 1.68 16.37 1.58
CA ARG A 127 0.67 17.32 1.09
C ARG A 127 0.40 18.46 2.09
N VAL A 128 0.29 18.16 3.39
CA VAL A 128 0.05 19.19 4.41
C VAL A 128 1.26 20.10 4.63
N ALA A 129 2.48 19.63 4.31
CA ALA A 129 3.68 20.47 4.36
C ALA A 129 3.56 21.69 3.43
N LEU A 130 2.99 21.51 2.23
CA LEU A 130 2.73 22.62 1.31
C LEU A 130 1.77 23.65 1.92
N ALA A 131 0.67 23.19 2.54
CA ALA A 131 -0.27 24.08 3.21
C ALA A 131 0.39 24.83 4.38
N LEU A 132 1.25 24.16 5.17
CA LEU A 132 1.97 24.79 6.26
C LEU A 132 2.87 25.92 5.76
N ASP A 133 3.59 25.72 4.64
CA ASP A 133 4.43 26.76 4.06
C ASP A 133 3.60 27.99 3.66
N MET A 134 2.45 27.78 3.01
CA MET A 134 1.51 28.85 2.65
C MET A 134 0.94 29.56 3.89
N LEU A 135 0.53 28.81 4.91
CA LEU A 135 -0.02 29.36 6.15
C LEU A 135 1.03 30.15 6.94
N TYR A 136 2.29 29.68 6.96
CA TYR A 136 3.38 30.39 7.61
C TYR A 136 3.73 31.68 6.87
N PHE A 137 3.66 31.68 5.54
CA PHE A 137 3.79 32.90 4.74
C PHE A 137 2.66 33.89 5.04
N LEU A 138 1.40 33.43 5.12
CA LEU A 138 0.25 34.26 5.51
C LEU A 138 0.39 34.85 6.93
N ARG A 139 1.10 34.17 7.83
CA ARG A 139 1.33 34.63 9.21
C ARG A 139 2.35 35.78 9.31
N ASP A 140 3.32 35.87 8.40
CA ASP A 140 4.47 36.78 8.53
C ASP A 140 4.09 38.27 8.39
N GLY A 141 2.84 38.59 8.04
CA GLY A 141 2.32 39.97 8.00
C GLY A 141 2.91 40.84 6.88
N ALA A 142 3.93 40.36 6.18
CA ALA A 142 4.50 40.93 4.96
C ALA A 142 3.68 40.58 3.70
N THR A 143 2.61 39.79 3.85
CA THR A 143 1.70 39.41 2.77
C THR A 143 0.91 40.61 2.25
N SER A 144 0.79 40.71 0.93
CA SER A 144 -0.01 41.77 0.31
C SER A 144 -1.47 41.67 0.73
N GLU A 145 -2.11 42.80 1.02
CA GLU A 145 -3.56 42.85 1.29
C GLU A 145 -4.41 42.28 0.14
N ARG A 146 -3.85 42.22 -1.08
CA ARG A 146 -4.47 41.68 -2.28
C ARG A 146 -4.57 40.14 -2.31
N TRP A 147 -3.85 39.45 -1.43
CA TRP A 147 -3.82 37.99 -1.40
C TRP A 147 -3.94 37.49 0.04
N GLN A 148 -5.19 37.30 0.48
CA GLN A 148 -5.55 36.81 1.80
C GLN A 148 -6.71 35.81 1.70
N PRO A 149 -6.45 34.55 1.31
CA PRO A 149 -7.49 33.52 1.22
C PRO A 149 -8.12 33.14 2.58
N ILE A 150 -7.46 33.52 3.68
CA ILE A 150 -7.88 33.25 5.06
C ILE A 150 -7.78 34.54 5.86
N ALA A 151 -8.79 34.83 6.67
CA ALA A 151 -8.74 35.99 7.56
C ALA A 151 -7.60 35.83 8.60
N PRO A 152 -6.83 36.88 8.93
CA PRO A 152 -5.65 36.78 9.80
C PRO A 152 -5.89 36.05 11.13
N GLN A 153 -7.06 36.24 11.74
CA GLN A 153 -7.44 35.58 13.00
C GLN A 153 -7.59 34.05 12.89
N HIS A 154 -7.77 33.50 11.69
CA HIS A 154 -7.95 32.06 11.47
C HIS A 154 -6.67 31.34 11.07
N VAL A 155 -5.62 32.07 10.65
CA VAL A 155 -4.34 31.49 10.20
C VAL A 155 -3.72 30.60 11.27
N THR A 156 -3.69 31.06 12.53
CA THR A 156 -3.09 30.27 13.63
C THR A 156 -3.89 29.00 13.93
N THR A 157 -5.22 29.06 13.84
CA THR A 157 -6.07 27.87 13.99
C THR A 157 -5.79 26.85 12.89
N MET A 158 -5.63 27.30 11.64
CA MET A 158 -5.33 26.42 10.52
C MET A 158 -3.93 25.81 10.61
N ILE A 159 -2.92 26.55 11.10
CA ILE A 159 -1.60 25.99 11.39
C ILE A 159 -1.71 24.86 12.41
N GLY A 160 -2.43 25.08 13.52
CA GLY A 160 -2.59 24.04 14.54
C GLY A 160 -3.30 22.79 14.02
N ARG A 161 -4.29 22.96 13.13
CA ARG A 161 -4.99 21.85 12.46
C ARG A 161 -4.05 21.08 11.52
N ALA A 162 -3.28 21.78 10.70
CA ALA A 162 -2.27 21.20 9.81
C ALA A 162 -1.17 20.43 10.58
N GLU A 163 -0.66 20.99 11.68
CA GLU A 163 0.31 20.33 12.55
C GLU A 163 -0.26 19.08 13.24
N ALA A 164 -1.56 19.09 13.57
CA ALA A 164 -2.25 17.92 14.09
C ALA A 164 -2.27 16.78 13.06
N VAL A 165 -2.52 17.08 11.78
CA VAL A 165 -2.44 16.08 10.69
C VAL A 165 -1.05 15.44 10.63
N VAL A 166 0.02 16.24 10.68
CA VAL A 166 1.40 15.72 10.68
C VAL A 166 1.65 14.81 11.88
N THR A 167 1.22 15.24 13.08
CA THR A 167 1.38 14.48 14.32
C THR A 167 0.64 13.14 14.25
N ASP A 168 -0.63 13.17 13.86
CA ASP A 168 -1.48 11.99 13.76
C ASP A 168 -0.96 10.99 12.72
N ALA A 169 -0.55 11.48 11.55
CA ALA A 169 -0.03 10.64 10.48
C ALA A 169 1.29 9.96 10.88
N LYS A 170 2.21 10.67 11.55
CA LYS A 170 3.44 10.10 12.10
C LYS A 170 3.17 9.04 13.17
N ALA A 171 2.18 9.28 14.04
CA ALA A 171 1.76 8.31 15.04
C ALA A 171 1.22 7.04 14.39
N LEU A 172 0.39 7.18 13.34
CA LEU A 172 -0.14 6.05 12.58
C LEU A 172 0.97 5.24 11.89
N ILE A 173 1.95 5.89 11.26
CA ILE A 173 3.11 5.20 10.66
C ILE A 173 3.86 4.38 11.72
N THR A 174 4.14 4.99 12.87
CA THR A 174 4.85 4.32 13.98
C THR A 174 4.07 3.11 14.49
N GLU A 175 2.74 3.23 14.63
CA GLU A 175 1.88 2.12 15.05
C GLU A 175 1.92 0.95 14.04
N LEU A 176 1.82 1.26 12.74
CA LEU A 176 1.87 0.26 11.68
C LEU A 176 3.22 -0.46 11.61
N GLU A 177 4.33 0.27 11.77
CA GLU A 177 5.67 -0.31 11.82
C GLU A 177 5.84 -1.26 13.03
N GLN A 178 5.31 -0.89 14.20
CA GLN A 178 5.32 -1.75 15.39
C GLN A 178 4.48 -3.00 15.19
N GLU A 179 3.31 -2.89 14.57
CA GLU A 179 2.46 -4.04 14.24
C GLU A 179 3.17 -5.00 13.28
N GLN A 180 3.81 -4.48 12.23
CA GLN A 180 4.59 -5.28 11.28
C GLN A 180 5.79 -5.97 11.95
N ALA A 181 6.52 -5.26 12.82
CA ALA A 181 7.62 -5.83 13.57
C ALA A 181 7.16 -6.94 14.54
N ALA A 182 6.05 -6.74 15.24
CA ALA A 182 5.46 -7.74 16.12
C ALA A 182 4.98 -8.97 15.36
N ALA A 183 4.34 -8.78 14.20
CA ALA A 183 3.92 -9.88 13.32
C ALA A 183 5.13 -10.66 12.80
N ALA A 184 6.22 -9.99 12.42
CA ALA A 184 7.46 -10.64 12.00
C ALA A 184 8.12 -11.45 13.14
N ALA A 185 8.13 -10.91 14.37
CA ALA A 185 8.66 -11.60 15.55
C ALA A 185 7.81 -12.82 15.95
N ALA A 186 6.48 -12.72 15.84
CA ALA A 186 5.58 -13.84 16.08
C ALA A 186 5.77 -14.95 15.03
N ALA A 187 5.98 -14.57 13.76
CA ALA A 187 6.25 -15.52 12.69
C ALA A 187 7.58 -16.27 12.90
N SER A 188 8.64 -15.59 13.34
CA SER A 188 9.93 -16.26 13.61
C SER A 188 9.88 -17.16 14.85
N ALA A 189 9.19 -16.76 15.92
CA ALA A 189 9.04 -17.58 17.12
C ALA A 189 8.24 -18.88 16.85
N ALA A 190 7.28 -18.85 15.93
CA ALA A 190 6.54 -20.04 15.52
C ALA A 190 7.40 -21.08 14.78
N GLU A 191 8.51 -20.67 14.17
CA GLU A 191 9.44 -21.59 13.50
C GLU A 191 10.36 -22.33 14.49
N GLU A 192 10.69 -21.73 15.63
CA GLU A 192 11.60 -22.32 16.64
C GLU A 192 10.92 -23.36 17.55
N GLY A 193 9.61 -23.25 17.79
CA GLY A 193 8.88 -24.09 18.74
C GLY A 193 8.48 -25.49 18.24
N ASN A 194 8.73 -25.81 16.97
CA ASN A 194 8.35 -27.12 16.42
C ASN A 194 9.55 -28.06 16.49
N GLU A 195 9.83 -28.62 17.68
CA GLU A 195 10.69 -29.79 17.85
C GLU A 195 10.08 -30.94 17.03
N ARG A 196 10.48 -30.99 15.75
CA ARG A 196 10.06 -32.04 14.83
C ARG A 196 10.57 -33.36 15.39
N GLY A 197 9.64 -34.20 15.83
CA GLY A 197 9.89 -35.63 15.97
C GLY A 197 10.62 -36.17 14.73
N PRO A 198 11.38 -37.28 14.84
CA PRO A 198 12.44 -37.69 13.92
C PRO A 198 12.07 -37.42 12.46
N ALA A 199 12.58 -36.30 11.93
CA ALA A 199 12.11 -35.77 10.67
C ALA A 199 12.52 -36.72 9.54
N LYS A 200 11.56 -37.09 8.68
CA LYS A 200 11.86 -37.84 7.46
C LYS A 200 12.96 -37.10 6.67
N PRO A 201 13.97 -37.80 6.14
CA PRO A 201 15.08 -37.17 5.43
C PRO A 201 14.56 -36.29 4.28
N GLY A 202 14.97 -35.02 4.28
CA GLY A 202 14.55 -34.01 3.29
C GLY A 202 13.48 -33.02 3.77
N THR A 203 12.78 -33.29 4.88
CA THR A 203 11.72 -32.39 5.39
C THR A 203 12.26 -31.02 5.84
N GLY A 204 13.44 -31.00 6.46
CA GLY A 204 14.10 -29.75 6.87
C GLY A 204 14.49 -28.83 5.70
N LEU A 205 14.88 -29.40 4.55
CA LEU A 205 15.24 -28.65 3.35
C LEU A 205 14.02 -28.01 2.68
N ILE A 206 12.89 -28.72 2.65
CA ILE A 206 11.64 -28.19 2.11
C ILE A 206 11.11 -27.06 3.00
N ALA A 207 11.14 -27.26 4.31
CA ALA A 207 10.71 -26.24 5.26
C ALA A 207 11.59 -24.99 5.21
N GLY A 208 12.92 -25.16 5.25
CA GLY A 208 13.85 -24.04 5.12
C GLY A 208 13.74 -23.33 3.77
N GLY A 209 13.49 -24.08 2.69
CA GLY A 209 13.24 -23.50 1.37
C GLY A 209 11.95 -22.68 1.29
N ALA A 210 10.88 -23.14 1.94
CA ALA A 210 9.62 -22.41 2.02
C ALA A 210 9.75 -21.12 2.84
N ALA A 211 10.40 -21.16 4.01
CA ALA A 211 10.68 -19.98 4.82
C ALA A 211 11.53 -18.95 4.05
N ALA A 212 12.60 -19.39 3.38
CA ALA A 212 13.43 -18.52 2.55
C ALA A 212 12.67 -17.90 1.37
N MET A 213 11.72 -18.62 0.76
CA MET A 213 10.84 -18.06 -0.27
C MET A 213 9.86 -17.01 0.28
N VAL A 214 9.30 -17.22 1.47
CA VAL A 214 8.43 -16.21 2.12
C VAL A 214 9.22 -14.93 2.40
N VAL A 215 10.43 -15.04 2.96
CA VAL A 215 11.33 -13.90 3.18
C VAL A 215 11.72 -13.24 1.86
N GLY A 216 12.01 -14.02 0.82
CA GLY A 216 12.32 -13.51 -0.52
C GLY A 216 11.16 -12.75 -1.15
N LEU A 217 9.92 -13.24 -1.02
CA LEU A 217 8.72 -12.57 -1.53
C LEU A 217 8.40 -11.29 -0.74
N ALA A 218 8.58 -11.29 0.58
CA ALA A 218 8.46 -10.08 1.39
C ALA A 218 9.50 -9.02 0.98
N GLY A 219 10.75 -9.43 0.76
CA GLY A 219 11.81 -8.56 0.23
C GLY A 219 11.51 -8.02 -1.17
N ALA A 220 10.87 -8.82 -2.02
CA ALA A 220 10.44 -8.38 -3.36
C ALA A 220 9.36 -7.30 -3.28
N GLY A 221 8.42 -7.40 -2.35
CA GLY A 221 7.39 -6.37 -2.09
C GLY A 221 8.02 -5.03 -1.73
N ILE A 222 8.97 -5.03 -0.80
CA ILE A 222 9.74 -3.82 -0.42
C ILE A 222 10.54 -3.27 -1.61
N GLY A 223 11.12 -4.15 -2.43
CA GLY A 223 11.86 -3.76 -3.64
C GLY A 223 10.99 -3.07 -4.70
N VAL A 224 9.78 -3.58 -4.95
CA VAL A 224 8.84 -2.98 -5.90
C VAL A 224 8.32 -1.63 -5.41
N ALA A 225 7.99 -1.52 -4.12
CA ALA A 225 7.58 -0.24 -3.51
C ALA A 225 8.71 0.81 -3.59
N GLY A 226 9.96 0.40 -3.33
CA GLY A 226 11.13 1.25 -3.48
C GLY A 226 11.36 1.73 -4.92
N LEU A 227 11.14 0.86 -5.91
CA LEU A 227 11.23 1.23 -7.33
C LEU A 227 10.12 2.20 -7.76
N ALA A 228 8.88 2.01 -7.28
CA ALA A 228 7.77 2.91 -7.57
C ALA A 228 8.03 4.33 -7.00
N ARG A 229 8.50 4.42 -5.75
CA ARG A 229 8.88 5.69 -5.12
C ARG A 229 10.13 6.33 -5.74
N GLY A 230 11.06 5.51 -6.25
CA GLY A 230 12.23 5.99 -6.98
C GLY A 230 11.87 6.58 -8.36
N ALA A 231 10.92 5.96 -9.06
CA ALA A 231 10.45 6.42 -10.37
C ALA A 231 9.75 7.78 -10.29
N SER A 232 8.92 8.02 -9.26
CA SER A 232 8.28 9.32 -9.05
C SER A 232 9.29 10.42 -8.71
N ALA A 233 10.33 10.10 -7.94
CA ALA A 233 11.38 11.06 -7.62
C ALA A 233 12.26 11.40 -8.85
N GLN A 234 12.38 10.50 -9.84
CA GLN A 234 13.08 10.81 -11.10
C GLN A 234 12.29 11.77 -11.99
N SER A 235 10.96 11.62 -12.07
CA SER A 235 10.14 12.57 -12.83
C SER A 235 10.19 13.99 -12.28
N GLU A 236 10.35 14.16 -10.96
CA GLU A 236 10.52 15.48 -10.32
C GLU A 236 11.88 16.13 -10.65
N VAL A 237 12.92 15.32 -10.91
CA VAL A 237 14.29 15.78 -11.18
C VAL A 237 14.49 16.17 -12.65
N GLU A 238 13.73 15.54 -13.55
CA GLU A 238 13.77 15.79 -15.00
C GLU A 238 12.90 16.97 -15.44
N ASP A 239 12.14 17.57 -14.53
CA ASP A 239 11.36 18.77 -14.82
C ASP A 239 12.30 20.00 -14.92
N PRO A 240 12.44 20.62 -16.11
CA PRO A 240 13.34 21.76 -16.31
C PRO A 240 12.87 23.03 -15.59
N THR A 241 11.71 23.02 -14.93
CA THR A 241 11.13 24.17 -14.23
C THR A 241 11.51 24.26 -12.74
N VAL A 242 12.15 23.23 -12.17
CA VAL A 242 12.50 23.16 -10.74
C VAL A 242 13.91 23.73 -10.48
N TYR A 243 14.03 24.69 -9.55
CA TYR A 243 15.28 25.41 -9.25
C TYR A 243 16.16 24.69 -8.18
N GLU A 244 17.45 25.05 -8.12
CA GLU A 244 18.52 24.31 -7.41
C GLU A 244 18.27 23.81 -5.96
N PRO A 245 17.60 24.53 -5.04
CA PRO A 245 17.44 24.04 -3.67
C PRO A 245 16.53 22.80 -3.58
N GLU A 246 15.46 22.73 -4.39
CA GLU A 246 14.53 21.60 -4.45
C GLU A 246 15.16 20.36 -5.09
N HIS A 247 16.07 20.58 -6.05
CA HIS A 247 16.81 19.53 -6.76
C HIS A 247 17.66 18.68 -5.80
N SER A 248 18.29 19.33 -4.82
CA SER A 248 19.15 18.65 -3.84
C SER A 248 18.37 17.73 -2.89
N ALA A 249 17.14 18.12 -2.52
CA ALA A 249 16.25 17.34 -1.66
C ALA A 249 15.63 16.17 -2.43
N ALA A 250 15.21 16.39 -3.69
CA ALA A 250 14.75 15.33 -4.58
C ALA A 250 15.85 14.29 -4.85
N ALA A 251 17.10 14.74 -5.09
CA ALA A 251 18.25 13.85 -5.25
C ALA A 251 18.58 13.06 -3.97
N ALA A 252 18.38 13.63 -2.77
CA ALA A 252 18.53 12.92 -1.51
C ALA A 252 17.45 11.82 -1.36
N ARG A 253 16.19 12.13 -1.67
CA ARG A 253 15.09 11.15 -1.68
C ARG A 253 15.36 10.02 -2.68
N GLY A 254 15.76 10.35 -3.91
CA GLY A 254 16.11 9.37 -4.94
C GLY A 254 17.25 8.44 -4.53
N ARG A 255 18.29 8.95 -3.86
CA ARG A 255 19.39 8.11 -3.34
C ARG A 255 18.93 7.14 -2.26
N SER A 256 18.08 7.60 -1.33
CA SER A 256 17.53 6.73 -0.29
C SER A 256 16.58 5.67 -0.85
N ALA A 257 15.73 6.03 -1.83
CA ALA A 257 14.83 5.10 -2.51
C ALA A 257 15.60 4.03 -3.30
N ASN A 258 16.65 4.43 -4.03
CA ASN A 258 17.52 3.49 -4.74
C ASN A 258 18.27 2.54 -3.80
N ALA A 259 18.71 3.03 -2.63
CA ALA A 259 19.32 2.18 -1.62
C ALA A 259 18.31 1.15 -1.08
N MET A 260 17.07 1.56 -0.78
CA MET A 260 16.01 0.67 -0.31
C MET A 260 15.62 -0.36 -1.38
N ALA A 261 15.45 0.07 -2.63
CA ALA A 261 15.18 -0.81 -3.75
C ALA A 261 16.32 -1.82 -3.98
N GLY A 262 17.57 -1.37 -3.89
CA GLY A 262 18.74 -2.24 -4.00
C GLY A 262 18.82 -3.31 -2.91
N VAL A 263 18.53 -2.93 -1.65
CA VAL A 263 18.46 -3.88 -0.52
C VAL A 263 17.30 -4.86 -0.71
N GLY A 264 16.12 -4.38 -1.11
CA GLY A 264 14.93 -5.21 -1.36
C GLY A 264 15.14 -6.23 -2.49
N ILE A 265 15.65 -5.78 -3.65
CA ILE A 265 15.97 -6.66 -4.79
C ILE A 265 17.08 -7.64 -4.42
N GLY A 266 18.10 -7.21 -3.67
CA GLY A 266 19.17 -8.09 -3.18
C GLY A 266 18.63 -9.20 -2.27
N LEU A 267 17.82 -8.86 -1.27
CA LEU A 267 17.16 -9.81 -0.38
C LEU A 267 16.19 -10.74 -1.12
N ALA A 268 15.43 -10.22 -2.08
CA ALA A 268 14.53 -11.00 -2.91
C ALA A 268 15.28 -12.03 -3.77
N GLY A 269 16.33 -11.59 -4.46
CA GLY A 269 17.15 -12.46 -5.31
C GLY A 269 17.82 -13.59 -4.52
N VAL A 270 18.39 -13.26 -3.35
CA VAL A 270 19.01 -14.27 -2.47
C VAL A 270 17.96 -15.20 -1.87
N GLY A 271 16.85 -14.68 -1.34
CA GLY A 271 15.80 -15.45 -0.70
C GLY A 271 15.10 -16.42 -1.67
N ILE A 272 14.69 -15.94 -2.85
CA ILE A 272 14.05 -16.77 -3.88
C ILE A 272 15.06 -17.79 -4.45
N GLY A 273 16.29 -17.37 -4.74
CA GLY A 273 17.33 -18.24 -5.28
C GLY A 273 17.71 -19.39 -4.33
N VAL A 274 18.01 -19.06 -3.08
CA VAL A 274 18.34 -20.05 -2.04
C VAL A 274 17.12 -20.90 -1.70
N GLY A 275 15.93 -20.29 -1.58
CA GLY A 275 14.68 -20.99 -1.30
C GLY A 275 14.35 -22.05 -2.35
N ALA A 276 14.38 -21.68 -3.64
CA ALA A 276 14.14 -22.61 -4.73
C ALA A 276 15.17 -23.76 -4.78
N ALA A 277 16.46 -23.47 -4.54
CA ALA A 277 17.52 -24.48 -4.51
C ALA A 277 17.33 -25.49 -3.36
N LEU A 278 17.02 -25.01 -2.14
CA LEU A 278 16.75 -25.86 -0.99
C LEU A 278 15.49 -26.73 -1.20
N LEU A 279 14.45 -26.17 -1.82
CA LEU A 279 13.21 -26.89 -2.14
C LEU A 279 13.47 -28.01 -3.17
N ALA A 280 14.24 -27.72 -4.23
CA ALA A 280 14.63 -28.71 -5.23
C ALA A 280 15.49 -29.85 -4.64
N LEU A 281 16.47 -29.50 -3.80
CA LEU A 281 17.30 -30.48 -3.09
C LEU A 281 16.48 -31.31 -2.10
N GLY A 282 15.54 -30.69 -1.39
CA GLY A 282 14.62 -31.36 -0.47
C GLY A 282 13.73 -32.39 -1.18
N VAL A 283 13.11 -32.02 -2.32
CA VAL A 283 12.30 -32.94 -3.13
C VAL A 283 13.15 -34.09 -3.68
N LYS A 284 14.36 -33.81 -4.17
CA LYS A 284 15.26 -34.85 -4.69
C LYS A 284 15.68 -35.84 -3.60
N LYS A 285 16.03 -35.35 -2.40
CA LYS A 285 16.45 -36.17 -1.26
C LYS A 285 15.28 -37.02 -0.71
N ARG A 286 14.06 -36.48 -0.72
CA ARG A 286 12.84 -37.23 -0.34
C ARG A 286 12.56 -38.39 -1.30
N LYS A 287 12.69 -38.16 -2.62
CA LYS A 287 12.53 -39.23 -3.64
C LYS A 287 13.58 -40.34 -3.53
N GLN A 288 14.81 -40.00 -3.15
CA GLN A 288 15.87 -41.00 -2.95
C GLN A 288 15.69 -41.82 -1.68
N ALA A 289 15.10 -41.25 -0.63
CA ALA A 289 14.80 -41.96 0.61
C ALA A 289 13.61 -42.94 0.48
N ASP A 290 12.67 -42.67 -0.44
CA ASP A 290 11.53 -43.56 -0.74
C ASP A 290 11.91 -44.81 -1.56
N LEU A 291 13.18 -44.98 -1.93
CA LEU A 291 13.70 -46.20 -2.58
C LEU A 291 14.01 -47.34 -1.60
N GLY A 292 13.79 -47.15 -0.30
CA GLY A 292 13.73 -48.27 0.66
C GLY A 292 12.40 -49.03 0.54
N PRO A 293 12.33 -50.31 0.94
CA PRO A 293 11.11 -51.11 0.88
C PRO A 293 9.98 -50.41 1.65
N SER A 294 9.08 -49.76 0.90
CA SER A 294 7.98 -48.98 1.44
C SER A 294 6.70 -49.82 1.36
N ALA A 295 6.23 -50.26 2.52
CA ALA A 295 4.89 -50.83 2.65
C ALA A 295 3.88 -49.69 2.50
N THR A 296 3.22 -49.61 1.34
CA THR A 296 2.16 -48.62 1.11
C THR A 296 0.83 -49.25 1.47
N PHE A 297 0.14 -48.66 2.44
CA PHE A 297 -1.23 -49.03 2.77
C PHE A 297 -2.18 -48.36 1.79
N VAL A 298 -2.87 -49.16 0.98
CA VAL A 298 -3.86 -48.68 0.01
C VAL A 298 -5.25 -49.04 0.55
N PRO A 299 -6.16 -48.07 0.74
CA PRO A 299 -7.53 -48.40 1.12
C PRO A 299 -8.18 -49.17 -0.03
N VAL A 300 -8.66 -50.38 0.26
CA VAL A 300 -9.38 -51.23 -0.68
C VAL A 300 -10.86 -51.16 -0.31
N LEU A 301 -11.63 -50.53 -1.18
CA LEU A 301 -13.09 -50.45 -1.10
C LEU A 301 -13.69 -51.38 -2.16
N GLY A 302 -14.35 -52.44 -1.70
CA GLY A 302 -15.09 -53.39 -2.54
C GLY A 302 -16.57 -53.44 -2.16
N PRO A 303 -17.44 -53.96 -3.05
CA PRO A 303 -18.87 -54.08 -2.78
C PRO A 303 -19.11 -55.10 -1.66
N GLY A 304 -19.18 -54.60 -0.42
CA GLY A 304 -19.39 -55.39 0.80
C GLY A 304 -18.23 -55.41 1.80
N SER A 305 -17.08 -54.77 1.51
CA SER A 305 -15.97 -54.69 2.45
C SER A 305 -15.12 -53.42 2.29
N ALA A 306 -14.69 -52.86 3.43
CA ALA A 306 -13.69 -51.82 3.51
C ALA A 306 -12.49 -52.37 4.31
N GLY A 307 -11.30 -52.37 3.71
CA GLY A 307 -10.08 -52.87 4.35
C GLY A 307 -8.84 -52.07 3.93
N LEU A 308 -7.74 -52.26 4.67
CA LEU A 308 -6.42 -51.73 4.33
C LEU A 308 -5.59 -52.84 3.69
N GLY A 309 -5.27 -52.69 2.41
CA GLY A 309 -4.33 -53.58 1.72
C GLY A 309 -2.91 -53.06 1.88
N VAL A 310 -1.97 -53.93 2.23
CA VAL A 310 -0.54 -53.60 2.21
C VAL A 310 0.04 -54.02 0.86
N VAL A 311 0.50 -53.06 0.08
CA VAL A 311 1.21 -53.31 -1.18
C VAL A 311 2.65 -52.82 -1.01
N GLY A 312 3.60 -53.72 -1.17
CA GLY A 312 5.03 -53.41 -1.13
C GLY A 312 5.82 -54.39 -2.00
N SER A 313 6.90 -53.89 -2.62
CA SER A 313 7.93 -54.74 -3.20
C SER A 313 8.95 -55.07 -2.10
N PHE A 314 9.07 -56.34 -1.77
CA PHE A 314 10.10 -56.88 -0.88
C PHE A 314 11.37 -57.17 -1.67
#